data_AF-A0A9N9CXA9-F1
#
_entry.id   AF-A0A9N9CXA9-F1
#
_cell.length_a   1.000
_cell.length_b   1.000
_cell.length_c   1.000
_cell.angle_alpha   90.00
_cell.angle_beta   90.00
_cell.angle_gamma   90.00
#
_symmetry.space_group_name_H-M   'P 1'
#
loop_
_entity.id
_entity.type
_entity.pdbx_description
1 polymer ?
#
loop_
_entity_poly.entity_id
_entity_poly.type
_entity_poly.pdbx_seq_one_letter_code
_entity_poly.pdbx_strand_id
1 'polypeptide(L)'
;MILPRSSYPLQGVYYFLTNWSLVRRIICVLFLTLVVALLAFGLSFAFLLRLQAIGLSDVGVPAWLSWILSVILCIIESAVFTLVFYLIATPIWQDALFDQVLRLKGLSRVLDERERNVSDLTLCCRGFSAGLTLVVFQIYTLIIVETFMIILTLPLHLIPVLGTFLYCYVNGWVLAWGHQLHYHLEIKQWTLSQSRKFAWQQRDDFLMFGTVAVALEMIPIANFLFVWTNVVGAALWTADVIIDEQKRSGTSDADSRRGLNSSSGVGSGYVAYTASPIASPKSSGVVSYQAITSNQ
;
A
#
# COMPACT_ATOMS: atom_id res chain seq x y z
N MET A 1 -9.48 -16.68 16.84
CA MET A 1 -8.33 -17.42 16.30
C MET A 1 -7.81 -16.65 15.12
N ILE A 2 -6.50 -16.42 15.03
CA ILE A 2 -5.89 -15.74 13.88
C ILE A 2 -5.93 -16.74 12.73
N LEU A 3 -6.66 -16.42 11.66
CA LEU A 3 -6.70 -17.24 10.46
C LEU A 3 -5.32 -17.24 9.77
N PRO A 4 -4.98 -18.28 8.98
CA PRO A 4 -3.74 -18.29 8.21
C PRO A 4 -3.65 -17.06 7.30
N ARG A 5 -2.48 -16.43 7.22
CA ARG A 5 -2.26 -15.17 6.47
C ARG A 5 -2.63 -15.28 4.98
N SER A 6 -2.50 -16.47 4.41
CA SER A 6 -2.90 -16.78 3.03
C SER A 6 -4.42 -16.71 2.77
N SER A 7 -5.27 -16.73 3.80
CA SER A 7 -6.73 -16.69 3.65
C SER A 7 -7.30 -15.27 3.57
N TYR A 8 -6.57 -14.25 4.03
CA TYR A 8 -7.05 -12.87 4.04
C TYR A 8 -7.30 -12.27 2.64
N PRO A 9 -6.51 -12.57 1.59
CA PRO A 9 -6.85 -12.12 0.23
C PRO A 9 -8.22 -12.63 -0.22
N LEU A 10 -8.50 -13.93 -0.01
CA LEU A 10 -9.80 -14.54 -0.34
C LEU A 10 -10.94 -13.97 0.52
N GLN A 11 -10.67 -13.76 1.81
CA GLN A 11 -11.63 -13.13 2.70
C GLN A 11 -11.90 -11.67 2.32
N GLY A 12 -10.89 -10.97 1.79
CA GLY A 12 -11.00 -9.63 1.23
C GLY A 12 -12.00 -9.58 0.08
N VAL A 13 -11.93 -10.55 -0.83
CA VAL A 13 -12.89 -10.71 -1.94
C VAL A 13 -14.32 -10.90 -1.39
N TYR A 14 -14.51 -11.86 -0.49
CA TYR A 14 -15.82 -12.15 0.08
C TYR A 14 -16.39 -10.94 0.84
N TYR A 15 -15.56 -10.31 1.68
CA TYR A 15 -15.95 -9.14 2.48
C TYR A 15 -16.28 -7.94 1.59
N PHE A 16 -15.51 -7.73 0.52
CA PHE A 16 -15.75 -6.67 -0.45
C PHE A 16 -17.12 -6.84 -1.12
N LEU A 17 -17.43 -8.05 -1.63
CA LEU A 17 -18.70 -8.34 -2.29
C LEU A 17 -19.91 -8.27 -1.35
N THR A 18 -19.73 -8.59 -0.07
CA THR A 18 -20.79 -8.52 0.94
C THR A 18 -21.13 -7.09 1.33
N ASN A 19 -20.16 -6.17 1.29
CA ASN A 19 -20.32 -4.79 1.75
C ASN A 19 -20.53 -3.83 0.58
N TRP A 20 -21.79 -3.52 0.28
CA TRP A 20 -22.16 -2.60 -0.80
C TRP A 20 -21.53 -1.20 -0.70
N SER A 21 -21.23 -0.74 0.51
CA SER A 21 -20.58 0.56 0.74
C SER A 21 -19.16 0.63 0.16
N LEU A 22 -18.42 -0.47 0.19
CA LEU A 22 -17.07 -0.60 -0.38
C LEU A 22 -17.17 -0.64 -1.90
N VAL A 23 -18.05 -1.49 -2.44
CA VAL A 23 -18.28 -1.64 -3.89
C VAL A 23 -18.64 -0.32 -4.56
N ARG A 24 -19.60 0.42 -3.98
CA ARG A 24 -20.04 1.72 -4.51
C ARG A 24 -18.89 2.73 -4.60
N ARG A 25 -17.97 2.71 -3.64
CA ARG A 25 -16.82 3.62 -3.63
C ARG A 25 -15.85 3.31 -4.77
N ILE A 26 -15.60 2.03 -5.03
CA ILE A 26 -14.75 1.62 -6.16
C ILE A 26 -15.39 1.94 -7.49
N ILE A 27 -16.68 1.68 -7.65
CA ILE A 27 -17.41 2.07 -8.86
C ILE A 27 -17.33 3.58 -9.08
N CYS A 28 -17.46 4.39 -8.03
CA CYS A 28 -17.30 5.85 -8.12
C CYS A 28 -15.89 6.25 -8.55
N VAL A 29 -14.86 5.60 -7.99
CA VAL A 29 -13.47 5.82 -8.36
C VAL A 29 -13.19 5.45 -9.82
N LEU A 30 -13.68 4.29 -10.27
CA LEU A 30 -13.56 3.85 -11.66
C LEU A 30 -14.30 4.77 -12.64
N PHE A 31 -15.47 5.28 -12.24
CA PHE A 31 -16.20 6.26 -13.03
C PHE A 31 -15.42 7.58 -13.13
N LEU A 32 -14.85 8.05 -12.02
CA LEU A 32 -14.05 9.27 -12.00
C LEU A 32 -12.79 9.14 -12.87
N THR A 33 -12.06 8.02 -12.80
CA THR A 33 -10.90 7.79 -13.66
C THR A 33 -11.27 7.72 -15.14
N LEU A 34 -12.41 7.11 -15.47
CA LEU A 34 -12.93 7.09 -16.84
C LEU A 34 -13.23 8.50 -17.36
N VAL A 35 -13.90 9.34 -16.55
CA VAL A 35 -14.19 10.72 -16.92
C VAL A 35 -12.89 11.51 -17.14
N VAL A 36 -11.91 11.38 -16.26
CA VAL A 36 -10.61 12.04 -16.41
C VAL A 36 -9.89 11.57 -17.68
N ALA A 37 -9.91 10.27 -17.99
CA ALA A 37 -9.30 9.73 -19.20
C ALA A 37 -9.97 10.28 -20.48
N LEU A 38 -11.31 10.33 -20.51
CA LEU A 38 -12.06 10.87 -21.64
C LEU A 38 -11.82 12.38 -21.82
N LEU A 39 -11.74 13.14 -20.72
CA LEU A 39 -11.41 14.55 -20.76
C LEU A 39 -9.98 14.79 -21.24
N ALA A 40 -9.00 14.04 -20.71
CA ALA A 40 -7.61 14.12 -21.15
C ALA A 40 -7.47 13.84 -22.65
N PHE A 41 -8.08 12.74 -23.11
CA PHE A 41 -8.10 12.38 -24.52
C PHE A 41 -8.77 13.46 -25.39
N GLY A 42 -9.98 13.91 -25.00
CA GLY A 42 -10.73 14.92 -25.74
C GLY A 42 -10.01 16.28 -25.83
N LEU A 43 -9.43 16.73 -24.72
CA LEU A 43 -8.68 18.00 -24.66
C LEU A 43 -7.37 17.93 -25.45
N SER A 44 -6.64 16.80 -25.40
CA SER A 44 -5.45 16.59 -26.22
C SER A 44 -5.79 16.69 -27.71
N PHE A 45 -6.85 16.02 -28.17
CA PHE A 45 -7.24 16.10 -29.58
C PHE A 45 -7.78 17.48 -29.99
N ALA A 46 -8.49 18.18 -29.10
CA ALA A 46 -9.04 19.50 -29.40
C ALA A 46 -7.95 20.60 -29.51
N PHE A 47 -6.95 20.57 -28.65
CA PHE A 47 -5.95 21.63 -28.54
C PHE A 47 -4.57 21.18 -29.05
N LEU A 48 -4.01 20.12 -28.47
CA LEU A 48 -2.61 19.71 -28.70
C LEU A 48 -2.38 19.26 -30.13
N LEU A 49 -3.34 18.58 -30.76
CA LEU A 49 -3.18 18.07 -32.12
C LEU A 49 -2.86 19.20 -33.13
N ARG A 50 -3.58 20.32 -33.04
CA ARG A 50 -3.36 21.46 -33.94
C ARG A 50 -2.03 22.16 -33.63
N LEU A 51 -1.70 22.34 -32.36
CA LEU A 51 -0.45 22.93 -31.90
C LEU A 51 0.77 22.11 -32.36
N GLN A 52 0.70 20.79 -32.21
CA GLN A 52 1.76 19.86 -32.61
C GLN A 52 1.92 19.82 -34.14
N ALA A 53 0.82 19.78 -34.91
CA ALA A 53 0.90 19.71 -36.37
C ALA A 53 1.59 20.95 -36.98
N ILE A 54 1.32 22.13 -36.42
CA ILE A 54 1.99 23.37 -36.81
C ILE A 54 3.45 23.34 -36.38
N GLY A 55 3.73 23.01 -35.10
CA GLY A 55 5.10 22.96 -34.59
C GLY A 55 6.01 21.99 -35.35
N LEU A 56 5.50 20.83 -35.79
CA LEU A 56 6.25 19.90 -36.62
C LEU A 56 6.49 20.43 -38.04
N SER A 57 5.51 21.16 -38.59
CA SER A 57 5.65 21.76 -39.92
C SER A 57 6.69 22.89 -39.93
N ASP A 58 6.79 23.65 -38.83
CA ASP A 58 7.80 24.71 -38.66
C ASP A 58 9.23 24.14 -38.56
N VAL A 59 9.40 22.92 -38.05
CA VAL A 59 10.69 22.21 -37.98
C VAL A 59 11.10 21.61 -39.35
N GLY A 60 10.23 21.70 -40.36
CA GLY A 60 10.50 21.23 -41.72
C GLY A 60 9.98 19.81 -42.02
N VAL A 61 9.11 19.26 -41.18
CA VAL A 61 8.43 17.98 -41.47
C VAL A 61 7.36 18.20 -42.55
N PRO A 62 7.26 17.32 -43.57
CA PRO A 62 6.23 17.42 -44.60
C PRO A 62 4.82 17.46 -43.99
N ALA A 63 3.95 18.34 -44.49
CA ALA A 63 2.64 18.59 -43.89
C ALA A 63 1.83 17.31 -43.62
N TRP A 64 1.74 16.39 -44.59
CA TRP A 64 1.02 15.13 -44.44
C TRP A 64 1.59 14.23 -43.31
N LEU A 65 2.90 14.27 -43.09
CA LEU A 65 3.58 13.51 -42.05
C LEU A 65 3.40 14.18 -40.66
N SER A 66 3.39 15.51 -40.60
CA SER A 66 3.15 16.28 -39.36
C SER A 66 1.81 15.94 -38.72
N TRP A 67 0.74 15.81 -39.51
CA TRP A 67 -0.59 15.42 -39.02
C TRP A 67 -0.60 14.00 -38.45
N ILE A 68 0.03 13.04 -39.14
CA ILE A 68 0.11 11.64 -38.67
C ILE A 68 0.90 11.56 -37.36
N LEU A 69 2.07 12.20 -37.29
CA LEU A 69 2.88 12.23 -36.07
C LEU A 69 2.14 12.88 -34.91
N SER A 70 1.39 13.95 -35.16
CA SER A 70 0.65 14.68 -34.13
C SER A 70 -0.49 13.85 -33.53
N VAL A 71 -1.17 13.02 -34.34
CA VAL A 71 -2.16 12.06 -33.84
C VAL A 71 -1.51 11.04 -32.89
N ILE A 72 -0.36 10.47 -33.28
CA ILE A 72 0.37 9.50 -32.45
C ILE A 72 0.84 10.15 -31.15
N LEU A 73 1.41 11.36 -31.22
CA LEU A 73 1.87 12.12 -30.05
C LEU A 73 0.71 12.44 -29.11
N CYS A 74 -0.45 12.86 -29.62
CA CYS A 74 -1.64 13.10 -28.80
C CYS A 74 -2.13 11.85 -28.06
N ILE A 75 -2.12 10.68 -28.72
CA ILE A 75 -2.49 9.41 -28.08
C ILE A 75 -1.50 9.08 -26.95
N ILE A 76 -0.20 9.19 -27.22
CA ILE A 76 0.84 8.92 -26.22
C ILE A 76 0.74 9.91 -25.06
N GLU A 77 0.58 11.19 -25.32
CA GLU A 77 0.51 12.24 -24.30
C GLU A 77 -0.73 12.10 -23.42
N SER A 78 -1.90 11.86 -24.00
CA SER A 78 -3.12 11.59 -23.23
C SER A 78 -3.03 10.30 -22.42
N ALA A 79 -2.38 9.25 -22.94
CA ALA A 79 -2.11 8.03 -22.22
C ALA A 79 -1.13 8.24 -21.04
N VAL A 80 -0.03 8.99 -21.27
CA VAL A 80 0.95 9.34 -20.22
C VAL A 80 0.28 10.19 -19.15
N PHE A 81 -0.52 11.18 -19.52
CA PHE A 81 -1.26 12.01 -18.57
C PHE A 81 -2.21 11.16 -17.72
N THR A 82 -2.99 10.28 -18.35
CA THR A 82 -3.92 9.38 -17.66
C THR A 82 -3.17 8.42 -16.73
N LEU A 83 -2.03 7.89 -17.18
CA LEU A 83 -1.18 7.01 -16.38
C LEU A 83 -0.63 7.73 -15.15
N VAL A 84 -0.08 8.94 -15.31
CA VAL A 84 0.43 9.76 -14.20
C VAL A 84 -0.69 10.04 -13.19
N PHE A 85 -1.87 10.45 -13.67
CA PHE A 85 -3.04 10.65 -12.81
C PHE A 85 -3.41 9.38 -12.05
N TYR A 86 -3.48 8.23 -12.74
CA TYR A 86 -3.79 6.93 -12.12
C TYR A 86 -2.78 6.55 -11.04
N LEU A 87 -1.48 6.76 -11.30
CA LEU A 87 -0.39 6.46 -10.37
C LEU A 87 -0.44 7.30 -9.08
N ILE A 88 -0.91 8.54 -9.17
CA ILE A 88 -1.08 9.44 -8.01
C ILE A 88 -2.39 9.14 -7.27
N ALA A 89 -3.49 8.93 -8.00
CA ALA A 89 -4.81 8.80 -7.41
C ALA A 89 -5.04 7.42 -6.76
N THR A 90 -4.47 6.36 -7.33
CA THR A 90 -4.66 4.99 -6.84
C THR A 90 -4.23 4.80 -5.39
N PRO A 91 -3.01 5.19 -4.95
CA PRO A 91 -2.60 5.06 -3.55
C PRO A 91 -3.55 5.78 -2.58
N ILE A 92 -3.98 7.00 -2.94
CA ILE A 92 -4.90 7.80 -2.11
C ILE A 92 -6.23 7.07 -1.91
N TRP A 93 -6.76 6.46 -2.98
CA TRP A 93 -8.01 5.73 -2.90
C TRP A 93 -7.87 4.38 -2.20
N GLN A 94 -6.74 3.69 -2.36
CA GLN A 94 -6.43 2.45 -1.65
C GLN A 94 -6.33 2.70 -0.15
N ASP A 95 -5.64 3.76 0.27
CA ASP A 95 -5.54 4.17 1.68
C ASP A 95 -6.91 4.50 2.26
N ALA A 96 -7.72 5.28 1.55
CA ALA A 96 -9.07 5.60 1.99
C ALA A 96 -10.01 4.38 2.02
N LEU A 97 -9.79 3.38 1.15
CA LEU A 97 -10.50 2.10 1.19
C LEU A 97 -10.08 1.27 2.40
N PHE A 98 -8.78 1.24 2.70
CA PHE A 98 -8.20 0.58 3.86
C PHE A 98 -8.78 1.13 5.18
N ASP A 99 -8.78 2.46 5.33
CA ASP A 99 -9.35 3.16 6.48
C ASP A 99 -10.84 2.85 6.66
N GLN A 100 -11.60 2.78 5.57
CA GLN A 100 -13.02 2.42 5.63
C GLN A 100 -13.24 0.99 6.16
N VAL A 101 -12.39 0.02 5.77
CA VAL A 101 -12.47 -1.35 6.27
C VAL A 101 -12.18 -1.39 7.78
N LEU A 102 -11.17 -0.65 8.25
CA LEU A 102 -10.89 -0.52 9.67
C LEU A 102 -12.07 0.09 10.45
N ARG A 103 -12.72 1.13 9.90
CA ARG A 103 -13.95 1.72 10.48
C ARG A 103 -15.07 0.69 10.60
N LEU A 104 -15.32 -0.10 9.55
CA LEU A 104 -16.33 -1.16 9.56
C LEU A 104 -16.03 -2.28 10.57
N LYS A 105 -14.76 -2.49 10.90
CA LYS A 105 -14.32 -3.42 11.95
C LYS A 105 -14.37 -2.83 13.36
N GLY A 106 -14.86 -1.59 13.52
CA GLY A 106 -14.99 -0.93 14.82
C GLY A 106 -13.69 -0.29 15.33
N LEU A 107 -12.68 -0.14 14.47
CA LEU A 107 -11.39 0.47 14.82
C LEU A 107 -11.35 1.98 14.54
N SER A 108 -12.50 2.64 14.42
CA SER A 108 -12.60 4.08 14.12
C SER A 108 -11.80 4.94 15.10
N ARG A 109 -11.78 4.59 16.39
CA ARG A 109 -11.03 5.35 17.41
C ARG A 109 -9.53 5.49 17.08
N VAL A 110 -8.92 4.45 16.51
CA VAL A 110 -7.49 4.46 16.13
C VAL A 110 -7.24 5.41 14.96
N LEU A 111 -8.23 5.56 14.08
CA LEU A 111 -8.16 6.47 12.94
C LEU A 111 -8.47 7.92 13.34
N ASP A 112 -9.43 8.13 14.24
CA ASP A 112 -9.80 9.47 14.71
C ASP A 112 -8.66 10.11 15.53
N GLU A 113 -7.89 9.30 16.26
CA GLU A 113 -6.65 9.73 16.93
C GLU A 113 -5.57 10.19 15.93
N ARG A 114 -5.55 9.62 14.73
CA ARG A 114 -4.67 10.05 13.63
C ARG A 114 -5.16 11.35 12.98
N GLU A 115 -6.43 11.44 12.60
CA GLU A 115 -7.02 12.63 11.94
C GLU A 115 -6.80 13.91 12.77
N ARG A 116 -6.76 13.79 14.10
CA ARG A 116 -6.47 14.91 15.01
C ARG A 116 -5.03 15.42 14.94
N ASN A 117 -4.06 14.60 14.52
CA ASN A 117 -2.63 14.90 14.62
C ASN A 117 -1.97 15.32 13.29
N VAL A 118 -2.66 15.21 12.15
CA VAL A 118 -2.05 15.50 10.83
C VAL A 118 -2.97 16.40 10.01
N SER A 119 -2.44 17.48 9.42
CA SER A 119 -3.22 18.34 8.53
C SER A 119 -3.39 17.72 7.13
N ASP A 120 -4.61 17.74 6.61
CA ASP A 120 -5.01 17.12 5.32
C ASP A 120 -4.12 17.54 4.14
N LEU A 121 -3.67 18.80 4.13
CA LEU A 121 -2.82 19.35 3.08
C LEU A 121 -1.40 18.76 3.09
N THR A 122 -0.83 18.55 4.28
CA THR A 122 0.50 17.95 4.44
C THR A 122 0.48 16.47 4.07
N LEU A 123 -0.62 15.79 4.40
CA LEU A 123 -0.85 14.40 4.04
C LEU A 123 -0.96 14.23 2.51
N CYS A 124 -1.71 15.13 1.85
CA CYS A 124 -1.87 15.14 0.40
C CYS A 124 -0.55 15.42 -0.35
N CYS A 125 0.23 16.42 0.08
CA CYS A 125 1.52 16.76 -0.55
C CYS A 125 2.58 15.68 -0.31
N ARG A 126 2.58 15.03 0.86
CA ARG A 126 3.51 13.94 1.17
C ARG A 126 3.12 12.65 0.44
N GLY A 127 1.83 12.36 0.31
CA GLY A 127 1.30 11.25 -0.49
C GLY A 127 1.61 11.40 -1.98
N PHE A 128 1.57 12.63 -2.51
CA PHE A 128 1.95 12.91 -3.90
C PHE A 128 3.45 12.64 -4.16
N SER A 129 4.34 13.14 -3.28
CA SER A 129 5.79 12.99 -3.43
C SER A 129 6.30 11.57 -3.13
N ALA A 130 5.79 10.95 -2.06
CA ALA A 130 6.11 9.57 -1.72
C ALA A 130 5.47 8.57 -2.70
N GLY A 131 4.25 8.84 -3.16
CA GLY A 131 3.56 8.07 -4.20
C GLY A 131 4.32 8.11 -5.51
N LEU A 132 4.74 9.28 -5.98
CA LEU A 132 5.56 9.39 -7.18
C LEU A 132 6.92 8.68 -7.03
N THR A 133 7.58 8.81 -5.89
CA THR A 133 8.88 8.15 -5.64
C THR A 133 8.74 6.63 -5.54
N LEU A 134 7.71 6.14 -4.85
CA LEU A 134 7.43 4.70 -4.74
C LEU A 134 6.96 4.12 -6.07
N VAL A 135 6.15 4.84 -6.83
CA VAL A 135 5.73 4.44 -8.17
C VAL A 135 6.92 4.39 -9.12
N VAL A 136 7.78 5.41 -9.13
CA VAL A 136 9.00 5.41 -9.95
C VAL A 136 9.93 4.28 -9.51
N PHE A 137 10.07 4.04 -8.20
CA PHE A 137 10.84 2.90 -7.68
C PHE A 137 10.20 1.55 -8.02
N GLN A 138 8.87 1.43 -7.99
CA GLN A 138 8.11 0.23 -8.34
C GLN A 138 8.22 -0.04 -9.84
N ILE A 139 8.07 0.98 -10.68
CA ILE A 139 8.27 0.90 -12.14
C ILE A 139 9.72 0.56 -12.45
N TYR A 140 10.69 1.18 -11.78
CA TYR A 140 12.12 0.89 -11.96
C TYR A 140 12.46 -0.54 -11.51
N THR A 141 11.93 -0.97 -10.37
CA THR A 141 12.12 -2.33 -9.84
C THR A 141 11.40 -3.35 -10.70
N LEU A 142 10.17 -3.10 -11.13
CA LEU A 142 9.45 -3.96 -12.07
C LEU A 142 10.22 -4.03 -13.38
N ILE A 143 10.54 -2.92 -14.04
CA ILE A 143 11.29 -2.94 -15.30
C ILE A 143 12.61 -3.70 -15.15
N ILE A 144 13.40 -3.46 -14.10
CA ILE A 144 14.71 -4.12 -13.95
C ILE A 144 14.58 -5.57 -13.53
N VAL A 145 13.78 -5.87 -12.51
CA VAL A 145 13.60 -7.23 -11.99
C VAL A 145 12.83 -8.09 -12.97
N GLU A 146 11.80 -7.56 -13.65
CA GLU A 146 11.02 -8.25 -14.67
C GLU A 146 11.81 -8.44 -15.95
N THR A 147 12.58 -7.45 -16.41
CA THR A 147 13.49 -7.64 -17.56
C THR A 147 14.57 -8.66 -17.23
N PHE A 148 15.18 -8.58 -16.05
CA PHE A 148 16.18 -9.54 -15.60
C PHE A 148 15.60 -10.93 -15.40
N MET A 149 14.41 -11.04 -14.81
CA MET A 149 13.69 -12.29 -14.66
C MET A 149 13.26 -12.86 -16.01
N ILE A 150 12.75 -12.08 -16.96
CA ILE A 150 12.40 -12.53 -18.32
C ILE A 150 13.61 -13.11 -19.03
N ILE A 151 14.78 -12.48 -18.88
CA ILE A 151 16.03 -12.97 -19.47
C ILE A 151 16.48 -14.27 -18.80
N LEU A 152 16.36 -14.38 -17.47
CA LEU A 152 16.75 -15.56 -16.71
C LEU A 152 15.74 -16.72 -16.85
N THR A 153 14.46 -16.40 -17.00
CA THR A 153 13.33 -17.35 -17.10
C THR A 153 12.97 -17.70 -18.54
N LEU A 154 13.60 -17.09 -19.55
CA LEU A 154 13.46 -17.45 -20.97
C LEU A 154 13.67 -18.96 -21.25
N PRO A 155 14.69 -19.63 -20.69
CA PRO A 155 14.81 -21.10 -20.79
C PRO A 155 13.82 -21.87 -19.89
N LEU A 156 13.24 -21.22 -18.87
CA LEU A 156 12.33 -21.81 -17.88
C LEU A 156 10.83 -21.65 -18.24
N HIS A 157 10.51 -20.77 -19.18
CA HIS A 157 9.17 -20.52 -19.72
C HIS A 157 8.58 -21.73 -20.47
N LEU A 158 9.37 -22.79 -20.62
CA LEU A 158 8.96 -24.09 -21.15
C LEU A 158 7.97 -24.83 -20.22
N ILE A 159 7.84 -24.42 -18.95
CA ILE A 159 6.86 -24.99 -17.99
C ILE A 159 5.96 -23.87 -17.44
N PRO A 160 4.79 -23.61 -18.06
CA PRO A 160 3.92 -22.47 -17.71
C PRO A 160 3.43 -22.47 -16.26
N VAL A 161 3.29 -23.65 -15.63
CA VAL A 161 2.81 -23.75 -14.25
C VAL A 161 3.87 -23.37 -13.21
N LEU A 162 5.14 -23.73 -13.45
CA LEU A 162 6.24 -23.42 -12.52
C LEU A 162 6.61 -21.94 -12.56
N GLY A 163 6.61 -21.32 -13.75
CA GLY A 163 6.89 -19.90 -13.91
C GLY A 163 5.90 -19.03 -13.15
N THR A 164 4.60 -19.32 -13.28
CA THR A 164 3.52 -18.61 -12.55
C THR A 164 3.68 -18.72 -11.04
N PHE A 165 3.96 -19.91 -10.52
CA PHE A 165 4.15 -20.10 -9.08
C PHE A 165 5.35 -19.31 -8.54
N LEU A 166 6.49 -19.38 -9.25
CA LEU A 166 7.70 -18.66 -8.86
C LEU A 166 7.48 -17.13 -8.91
N TYR A 167 6.75 -16.65 -9.94
CA TYR A 167 6.38 -15.24 -10.05
C TYR A 167 5.55 -14.77 -8.86
N CYS A 168 4.51 -15.53 -8.48
CA CYS A 168 3.67 -15.22 -7.32
C CYS A 168 4.47 -15.22 -6.02
N TYR A 169 5.43 -16.14 -5.88
CA TYR A 169 6.29 -16.23 -4.71
C TYR A 169 7.24 -15.02 -4.60
N VAL A 170 7.94 -14.67 -5.69
CA VAL A 170 8.92 -13.58 -5.71
C VAL A 170 8.24 -12.21 -5.51
N ASN A 171 7.11 -11.98 -6.20
CA ASN A 171 6.42 -10.70 -6.12
C ASN A 171 5.49 -10.59 -4.91
N GLY A 172 5.09 -11.72 -4.31
CA GLY A 172 4.15 -11.75 -3.20
C GLY A 172 4.60 -10.91 -2.01
N TRP A 173 5.84 -11.07 -1.56
CA TRP A 173 6.35 -10.31 -0.42
C TRP A 173 6.30 -8.79 -0.64
N VAL A 174 6.66 -8.34 -1.86
CA VAL A 174 6.65 -6.91 -2.21
C VAL A 174 5.21 -6.37 -2.24
N LEU A 175 4.27 -7.09 -2.86
CA LEU A 175 2.87 -6.70 -2.91
C LEU A 175 2.26 -6.60 -1.51
N ALA A 176 2.47 -7.62 -0.68
CA ALA A 176 1.97 -7.66 0.70
C ALA A 176 2.54 -6.51 1.54
N TRP A 177 3.85 -6.24 1.43
CA TRP A 177 4.48 -5.14 2.16
C TRP A 177 3.93 -3.78 1.70
N GLY A 178 3.70 -3.61 0.39
CA GLY A 178 3.10 -2.42 -0.18
C GLY A 178 1.72 -2.11 0.41
N HIS A 179 0.83 -3.09 0.48
CA HIS A 179 -0.51 -2.90 1.06
C HIS A 179 -0.50 -2.63 2.58
N GLN A 180 0.51 -3.10 3.30
CA GLN A 180 0.67 -2.87 4.74
C GLN A 180 1.37 -1.53 5.06
N LEU A 181 1.95 -0.87 4.05
CA LEU A 181 2.78 0.31 4.25
C LEU A 181 1.99 1.47 4.86
N HIS A 182 0.76 1.68 4.39
CA HIS A 182 -0.16 2.69 4.93
C HIS A 182 -0.34 2.53 6.44
N TYR A 183 -0.63 1.32 6.92
CA TYR A 183 -0.76 1.05 8.35
C TYR A 183 0.53 1.31 9.12
N HIS A 184 1.67 0.83 8.63
CA HIS A 184 2.95 1.00 9.33
C HIS A 184 3.37 2.48 9.44
N LEU A 185 3.24 3.24 8.36
CA LEU A 185 3.70 4.62 8.30
C LEU A 185 2.71 5.59 8.93
N GLU A 186 1.41 5.40 8.70
CA GLU A 186 0.41 6.42 9.05
C GLU A 186 -0.31 6.11 10.36
N ILE A 187 -0.50 4.84 10.70
CA ILE A 187 -1.18 4.46 11.95
C ILE A 187 -0.15 4.16 13.04
N LYS A 188 0.85 3.33 12.76
CA LYS A 188 1.94 3.04 13.74
C LYS A 188 3.03 4.12 13.79
N GLN A 189 3.04 5.09 12.87
CA GLN A 189 4.02 6.19 12.80
C GLN A 189 5.48 5.69 12.71
N TRP A 190 5.70 4.57 12.03
CA TRP A 190 7.05 4.02 11.79
C TRP A 190 7.74 4.69 10.61
N THR A 191 9.06 4.58 10.56
CA THR A 191 9.85 4.92 9.37
C THR A 191 9.83 3.79 8.34
N LEU A 192 10.08 4.11 7.06
CA LEU A 192 10.17 3.11 5.97
C LEU A 192 11.17 1.99 6.30
N SER A 193 12.32 2.34 6.88
CA SER A 193 13.36 1.38 7.27
C SER A 193 12.89 0.42 8.37
N GLN A 194 12.12 0.92 9.35
CA GLN A 194 11.53 0.09 10.40
C GLN A 194 10.46 -0.85 9.83
N SER A 195 9.56 -0.32 8.99
CA SER A 195 8.54 -1.11 8.28
C SER A 195 9.16 -2.25 7.46
N ARG A 196 10.21 -1.94 6.68
CA ARG A 196 10.93 -2.95 5.88
C ARG A 196 11.59 -4.01 6.75
N LYS A 197 12.25 -3.61 7.85
CA LYS A 197 12.90 -4.55 8.77
C LYS A 197 11.88 -5.49 9.42
N PHE A 198 10.72 -4.95 9.81
CA PHE A 198 9.63 -5.75 10.36
C PHE A 198 9.05 -6.73 9.34
N ALA A 199 8.77 -6.26 8.12
CA ALA A 199 8.29 -7.12 7.03
C ALA A 199 9.29 -8.23 6.65
N TRP A 200 10.59 -7.98 6.83
CA TRP A 200 11.63 -8.99 6.64
C TRP A 200 11.68 -10.00 7.79
N GLN A 201 11.46 -9.56 9.02
CA GLN A 201 11.39 -10.45 10.20
C GLN A 201 10.19 -11.39 10.12
N GLN A 202 9.07 -10.91 9.59
CA GLN A 202 7.85 -11.70 9.38
C GLN A 202 7.67 -12.14 7.92
N ARG A 203 8.77 -12.38 7.20
CA ARG A 203 8.75 -12.65 5.75
C ARG A 203 7.73 -13.73 5.35
N ASP A 204 7.58 -14.78 6.16
CA ASP A 204 6.72 -15.92 5.84
C ASP A 204 5.24 -15.51 5.83
N ASP A 205 4.82 -14.65 6.76
CA ASP A 205 3.46 -14.10 6.83
C ASP A 205 3.14 -13.22 5.61
N PHE A 206 4.05 -12.31 5.27
CA PHE A 206 3.92 -11.42 4.12
C PHE A 206 3.94 -12.19 2.80
N LEU A 207 4.80 -13.22 2.70
CA LEU A 207 4.90 -14.08 1.55
C LEU A 207 3.63 -14.90 1.35
N MET A 208 3.10 -15.53 2.40
CA MET A 208 1.88 -16.33 2.32
C MET A 208 0.65 -15.51 1.90
N PHE A 209 0.50 -14.29 2.45
CA PHE A 209 -0.53 -13.35 2.00
C PHE A 209 -0.30 -12.95 0.54
N GLY A 210 0.92 -12.53 0.24
CA GLY A 210 1.32 -11.98 -1.05
C GLY A 210 1.22 -12.96 -2.21
N THR A 211 1.61 -14.22 -2.02
CA THR A 211 1.54 -15.24 -3.07
C THR A 211 0.10 -15.46 -3.53
N VAL A 212 -0.86 -15.50 -2.60
CA VAL A 212 -2.29 -15.63 -2.96
C VAL A 212 -2.82 -14.34 -3.59
N ALA A 213 -2.43 -13.18 -3.06
CA ALA A 213 -2.83 -11.88 -3.61
C ALA A 213 -2.34 -11.68 -5.06
N VAL A 214 -1.07 -12.00 -5.35
CA VAL A 214 -0.52 -11.95 -6.72
C VAL A 214 -1.20 -12.98 -7.61
N ALA A 215 -1.46 -14.20 -7.13
CA ALA A 215 -2.15 -15.22 -7.91
C ALA A 215 -3.56 -14.78 -8.34
N LEU A 216 -4.28 -14.03 -7.48
CA LEU A 216 -5.56 -13.43 -7.82
C LEU A 216 -5.40 -12.33 -8.89
N GLU A 217 -4.39 -11.48 -8.77
CA GLU A 217 -4.09 -10.42 -9.75
C GLU A 217 -3.63 -10.96 -11.12
N MET A 218 -3.12 -12.20 -11.18
CA MET A 218 -2.79 -12.84 -12.47
C MET A 218 -4.02 -13.24 -13.28
N ILE A 219 -5.22 -13.23 -12.71
CA ILE A 219 -6.45 -13.54 -13.45
C ILE A 219 -6.77 -12.37 -14.38
N PRO A 220 -6.68 -12.54 -15.72
CA PRO A 220 -6.94 -11.45 -16.65
C PRO A 220 -8.39 -10.97 -16.50
N ILE A 221 -8.63 -9.68 -16.78
CA ILE A 221 -9.92 -8.98 -16.61
C ILE A 221 -10.31 -8.79 -15.13
N ALA A 222 -10.23 -9.83 -14.31
CA ALA A 222 -10.54 -9.76 -12.88
C ALA A 222 -9.43 -9.10 -12.06
N ASN A 223 -8.20 -8.99 -12.57
CA ASN A 223 -7.07 -8.30 -11.95
C ASN A 223 -7.45 -6.92 -11.40
N PHE A 224 -8.14 -6.12 -12.21
CA PHE A 224 -8.57 -4.77 -11.80
C PHE A 224 -9.43 -4.77 -10.55
N LEU A 225 -10.25 -5.80 -10.34
CA LEU A 225 -11.03 -5.98 -9.12
C LEU A 225 -10.14 -6.46 -7.97
N PHE A 226 -9.27 -7.42 -8.24
CA PHE A 226 -8.42 -8.05 -7.23
C PHE A 226 -7.41 -7.10 -6.59
N VAL A 227 -6.89 -6.12 -7.34
CA VAL A 227 -6.06 -5.03 -6.79
C VAL A 227 -6.75 -4.33 -5.62
N TRP A 228 -8.07 -4.13 -5.69
CA TRP A 228 -8.81 -3.50 -4.61
C TRP A 228 -9.22 -4.47 -3.51
N THR A 229 -9.62 -5.70 -3.85
CA THR A 229 -9.98 -6.68 -2.82
C THR A 229 -8.77 -7.12 -2.01
N ASN A 230 -7.56 -7.09 -2.59
CA ASN A 230 -6.31 -7.34 -1.89
C ASN A 230 -6.04 -6.26 -0.83
N VAL A 231 -6.33 -4.98 -1.13
CA VAL A 231 -6.29 -3.89 -0.13
C VAL A 231 -7.29 -4.16 0.99
N VAL A 232 -8.52 -4.60 0.68
CA VAL A 232 -9.50 -4.99 1.71
C VAL A 232 -8.99 -6.16 2.55
N GLY A 233 -8.39 -7.18 1.92
CA GLY A 233 -7.78 -8.31 2.62
C GLY A 233 -6.64 -7.89 3.54
N ALA A 234 -5.78 -6.99 3.08
CA ALA A 234 -4.70 -6.40 3.88
C ALA A 234 -5.25 -5.61 5.08
N ALA A 235 -6.33 -4.84 4.87
CA ALA A 235 -6.99 -4.10 5.94
C ALA A 235 -7.64 -5.04 6.97
N LEU A 236 -8.25 -6.14 6.53
CA LEU A 236 -8.78 -7.18 7.42
C LEU A 236 -7.67 -7.85 8.24
N TRP A 237 -6.54 -8.17 7.60
CA TRP A 237 -5.35 -8.67 8.29
C TRP A 237 -4.92 -7.68 9.38
N THR A 238 -4.75 -6.41 9.03
CA THR A 238 -4.36 -5.37 9.99
C THR A 238 -5.38 -5.20 11.11
N ALA A 239 -6.67 -5.24 10.82
CA ALA A 239 -7.72 -5.16 11.84
C ALA A 239 -7.58 -6.27 12.89
N ASP A 240 -7.37 -7.51 12.43
CA ASP A 240 -7.20 -8.65 13.33
C ASP A 240 -5.91 -8.55 14.17
N VAL A 241 -4.83 -8.01 13.60
CA VAL A 241 -3.58 -7.73 14.34
C VAL A 241 -3.82 -6.68 15.44
N ILE A 242 -4.49 -5.57 15.14
CA ILE A 242 -4.76 -4.51 16.13
C ILE A 242 -5.66 -5.04 17.25
N ILE A 243 -6.70 -5.80 16.90
CA ILE A 243 -7.63 -6.38 17.88
C ILE A 243 -6.89 -7.37 18.80
N ASP A 244 -5.97 -8.18 18.27
CA ASP A 244 -5.17 -9.10 19.08
C ASP A 244 -4.19 -8.35 20.00
N GLU A 245 -3.52 -7.31 19.49
CA GLU A 245 -2.64 -6.44 20.29
C GLU A 245 -3.42 -5.81 21.47
N GLN A 246 -4.61 -5.26 21.22
CA GLN A 246 -5.46 -4.65 22.26
C GLN A 246 -5.91 -5.65 23.33
N LYS A 247 -6.24 -6.89 22.93
CA LYS A 247 -6.61 -7.95 23.88
C LYS A 247 -5.44 -8.34 24.77
N ARG A 248 -4.23 -8.44 24.22
CA ARG A 248 -3.01 -8.73 24.99
C ARG A 248 -2.70 -7.61 26.00
N SER A 249 -2.77 -6.35 25.58
CA SER A 249 -2.57 -5.21 26.48
C SER A 249 -3.60 -5.17 27.62
N GLY A 250 -4.88 -5.37 27.31
CA GLY A 250 -5.94 -5.38 28.34
C GLY A 250 -5.81 -6.54 29.34
N THR A 251 -5.26 -7.68 28.90
CA THR A 251 -4.99 -8.83 29.79
C THR A 251 -3.80 -8.53 30.72
N SER A 252 -2.74 -7.91 30.21
CA SER A 252 -1.59 -7.50 31.03
C SER A 252 -1.95 -6.46 32.09
N ASP A 253 -2.83 -5.50 31.77
CA ASP A 253 -3.31 -4.51 32.73
C ASP A 253 -4.21 -5.14 33.81
N ALA A 254 -5.06 -6.09 33.41
CA ALA A 254 -5.90 -6.84 34.35
C ALA A 254 -5.07 -7.71 35.30
N ASP A 255 -4.03 -8.38 34.80
CA ASP A 255 -3.14 -9.22 35.61
C ASP A 255 -2.26 -8.37 36.55
N SER A 256 -1.76 -7.22 36.07
CA SER A 256 -1.04 -6.26 36.90
C SER A 256 -1.91 -5.72 38.04
N ARG A 257 -3.18 -5.38 37.77
CA ARG A 257 -4.14 -4.95 38.81
C ARG A 257 -4.46 -6.08 39.80
N ARG A 258 -4.52 -7.34 39.35
CA ARG A 258 -4.76 -8.50 40.21
C ARG A 258 -3.57 -8.80 41.12
N GLY A 259 -2.34 -8.66 40.60
CA GLY A 259 -1.10 -8.75 41.38
C GLY A 259 -0.99 -7.67 42.45
N LEU A 260 -1.34 -6.42 42.12
CA LEU A 260 -1.41 -5.31 43.08
C LEU A 260 -2.44 -5.55 44.19
N ASN A 261 -3.66 -5.99 43.85
CA ASN A 261 -4.68 -6.28 44.87
C ASN A 261 -4.32 -7.47 45.78
N SER A 262 -3.49 -8.40 45.30
CA SER A 262 -3.02 -9.56 46.09
C SER A 262 -1.87 -9.19 47.04
N SER A 263 -1.07 -8.17 46.71
CA SER A 263 -0.02 -7.63 47.58
C SER A 263 -0.51 -6.50 48.50
N SER A 264 -1.68 -5.92 48.22
CA SER A 264 -2.32 -4.86 49.03
C SER A 264 -3.06 -5.36 50.28
N GLY A 265 -2.87 -6.62 50.69
CA GLY A 265 -3.34 -7.14 51.97
C GLY A 265 -2.67 -6.51 53.21
N VAL A 266 -1.69 -5.61 53.02
CA VAL A 266 -1.06 -4.85 54.10
C VAL A 266 -0.85 -3.39 53.66
N GLY A 267 -1.60 -2.47 54.26
CA GLY A 267 -1.19 -1.06 54.39
C GLY A 267 -1.84 -0.04 53.47
N SER A 268 -2.67 0.80 54.08
CA SER A 268 -3.25 2.06 53.59
C SER A 268 -2.24 3.03 52.95
N GLY A 269 -2.62 3.73 51.87
CA GLY A 269 -1.90 4.91 51.38
C GLY A 269 -2.23 5.34 49.95
N TYR A 270 -2.78 6.55 49.80
CA TYR A 270 -3.04 7.27 48.54
C TYR A 270 -1.87 7.27 47.55
N VAL A 271 -2.11 7.05 46.25
CA VAL A 271 -1.23 7.59 45.18
C VAL A 271 -2.04 7.98 43.92
N ALA A 272 -1.64 9.13 43.38
CA ALA A 272 -2.23 9.91 42.31
C ALA A 272 -2.15 9.29 40.90
N TYR A 273 -3.07 9.72 40.05
CA TYR A 273 -3.04 9.51 38.60
C TYR A 273 -1.89 10.32 37.97
N THR A 274 -0.88 9.64 37.44
CA THR A 274 0.05 10.23 36.46
C THR A 274 0.01 9.38 35.19
N ALA A 275 -0.39 10.01 34.09
CA ALA A 275 -0.35 9.43 32.76
C ALA A 275 1.12 9.13 32.39
N SER A 276 1.40 7.88 31.99
CA SER A 276 2.71 7.49 31.46
C SER A 276 2.63 7.30 29.94
N PRO A 277 3.69 7.69 29.19
CA PRO A 277 3.70 7.64 27.74
C PRO A 277 3.87 6.20 27.24
N ILE A 278 3.33 5.95 26.04
CA ILE A 278 3.38 4.70 25.28
C ILE A 278 4.80 4.12 25.29
N ALA A 279 4.95 2.94 25.88
CA ALA A 279 6.22 2.21 25.95
C ALA A 279 6.47 1.40 24.67
N SER A 280 7.54 1.75 23.96
CA SER A 280 8.17 0.91 22.93
C SER A 280 8.80 -0.34 23.57
N PRO A 281 8.78 -1.51 22.91
CA PRO A 281 9.41 -2.71 23.47
C PRO A 281 10.94 -2.67 23.33
N LYS A 282 11.67 -2.72 24.46
CA LYS A 282 13.11 -3.07 24.55
C LYS A 282 13.25 -4.60 24.53
N SER A 283 13.81 -5.17 23.46
CA SER A 283 15.22 -5.52 23.23
C SER A 283 15.73 -6.73 24.02
N SER A 284 16.09 -7.80 23.30
CA SER A 284 17.03 -8.82 23.74
C SER A 284 18.15 -8.92 22.70
N GLY A 285 19.41 -8.80 23.13
CA GLY A 285 20.59 -8.95 22.28
C GLY A 285 21.59 -7.81 22.42
N VAL A 286 22.36 -7.83 23.52
CA VAL A 286 23.55 -7.00 23.73
C VAL A 286 24.68 -7.52 22.85
N VAL A 287 25.24 -6.68 21.98
CA VAL A 287 26.65 -6.78 21.56
C VAL A 287 27.23 -5.37 21.55
N SER A 288 28.19 -5.17 22.43
CA SER A 288 28.93 -3.93 22.68
C SER A 288 29.93 -3.67 21.55
N TYR A 289 29.93 -2.47 20.98
CA TYR A 289 31.09 -1.95 20.25
C TYR A 289 31.47 -0.59 20.82
N GLN A 290 32.66 -0.54 21.44
CA GLN A 290 33.31 0.67 21.92
C GLN A 290 33.65 1.57 20.74
N ALA A 291 33.24 2.83 20.80
CA ALA A 291 33.70 3.88 19.91
C ALA A 291 35.09 4.35 20.36
N ILE A 292 36.10 4.16 19.51
CA ILE A 292 37.40 4.81 19.62
C ILE A 292 37.26 6.18 18.95
N THR A 293 37.33 7.23 19.77
CA THR A 293 37.58 8.61 19.33
C THR A 293 39.08 8.77 19.04
N SER A 294 39.45 9.07 17.81
CA SER A 294 40.77 9.61 17.47
C SER A 294 40.60 10.99 16.87
N ASN A 295 40.97 11.98 17.67
CA ASN A 295 41.18 13.37 17.29
C ASN A 295 42.69 13.52 17.04
N GLN A 296 43.10 13.77 15.80
CA GLN A 296 44.31 14.51 15.40
C GLN A 296 44.10 15.07 14.00
#